data_AF-A0A392TQY7-F1
#
_entry.id   AF-A0A392TQY7-F1
#
_cell.length_a   1.000
_cell.length_b   1.000
_cell.length_c   1.000
_cell.angle_alpha   90.00
_cell.angle_beta   90.00
_cell.angle_gamma   90.00
#
_symmetry.space_group_name_H-M   'P 1'
#
loop_
_entity.id
_entity.type
_entity.pdbx_description
1 polymer ?
#
loop_
_entity_poly.entity_id
_entity_poly.type
_entity_poly.pdbx_seq_one_letter_code
_entity_poly.pdbx_strand_id
1 'polypeptide(L)'
;QPPPQPAAQQEQHQVPPHIPRQHQYSDYELGMTATLYEQHYKMDWGLPRFSPPLITATQDYMAQTPIPSYYQQYPQQNDLSGHFH
;
A
#
# COMPACT_ATOMS: atom_id res chain seq x y z
N GLN A 1 43.92 -13.00 -42.37
CA GLN A 1 43.92 -12.31 -41.07
C GLN A 1 42.62 -11.53 -40.96
N PRO A 2 41.73 -11.81 -39.99
CA PRO A 2 40.51 -11.02 -39.83
C PRO A 2 40.86 -9.58 -39.43
N PRO A 3 40.04 -8.57 -39.78
CA PRO A 3 40.30 -7.19 -39.41
C PRO A 3 40.18 -7.01 -37.89
N PRO A 4 40.92 -6.05 -37.29
CA PRO A 4 40.74 -5.72 -35.88
C PRO A 4 39.33 -5.18 -35.66
N GLN A 5 38.60 -5.77 -34.71
CA GLN A 5 37.26 -5.32 -34.34
C GLN A 5 37.34 -3.89 -33.76
N PRO A 6 36.37 -3.00 -34.04
CA PRO A 6 36.31 -1.70 -33.40
C PRO A 6 36.11 -1.85 -31.89
N ALA A 7 37.04 -1.33 -31.10
CA ALA A 7 36.86 -1.10 -29.67
C ALA A 7 35.97 0.13 -29.45
N ALA A 8 34.70 0.01 -29.78
CA ALA A 8 33.63 0.93 -29.46
C ALA A 8 32.37 0.07 -29.62
N GLN A 9 31.75 -0.45 -28.57
CA GLN A 9 31.04 0.34 -27.58
C GLN A 9 31.15 -0.40 -26.24
N GLN A 10 31.92 0.15 -25.31
CA GLN A 10 31.54 -0.02 -23.93
C GLN A 10 30.27 0.80 -23.79
N GLU A 11 29.13 0.16 -24.00
CA GLU A 11 27.87 0.57 -23.42
C GLU A 11 28.13 0.60 -21.92
N GLN A 12 28.67 1.74 -21.45
CA GLN A 12 28.33 2.23 -20.14
C GLN A 12 26.82 2.35 -20.20
N HIS A 13 26.16 1.24 -19.82
CA HIS A 13 24.85 1.28 -19.23
C HIS A 13 24.94 2.42 -18.24
N GLN A 14 24.51 3.61 -18.64
CA GLN A 14 24.13 4.62 -17.71
C GLN A 14 23.00 3.96 -16.95
N VAL A 15 23.34 3.36 -15.82
CA VAL A 15 22.37 3.03 -14.80
C VAL A 15 21.68 4.37 -14.58
N PRO A 16 20.38 4.50 -14.89
CA PRO A 16 19.64 5.70 -14.56
C PRO A 16 19.99 6.04 -13.11
N PRO A 17 20.22 7.31 -12.74
CA PRO A 17 20.49 7.65 -11.35
C PRO A 17 19.42 6.94 -10.52
N HIS A 18 19.85 6.02 -9.66
CA HIS A 18 18.95 5.30 -8.78
C HIS A 18 18.54 6.32 -7.72
N ILE A 19 17.59 7.19 -8.08
CA ILE A 19 16.84 7.95 -7.11
C ILE A 19 16.31 6.87 -6.16
N PRO A 20 16.70 6.87 -4.87
CA PRO A 20 16.16 5.93 -3.93
C PRO A 20 14.66 6.11 -4.01
N ARG A 21 13.95 5.11 -4.56
CA ARG A 21 12.49 5.08 -4.47
C ARG A 21 12.23 5.05 -2.97
N GLN A 22 11.84 6.18 -2.41
CA GLN A 22 11.34 6.20 -1.04
C GLN A 22 10.24 5.15 -0.99
N HIS A 23 10.25 4.29 0.03
CA HIS A 23 9.41 3.11 0.13
C HIS A 23 7.95 3.49 -0.09
N GLN A 24 7.50 3.39 -1.34
CA GLN A 24 6.15 3.70 -1.75
C GLN A 24 5.39 2.40 -1.56
N TYR A 25 4.65 2.32 -0.47
CA TYR A 25 3.81 1.18 -0.18
C TYR A 25 2.68 1.13 -1.20
N SER A 26 2.42 -0.07 -1.73
CA SER A 26 1.26 -0.30 -2.58
C SER A 26 -0.03 -0.29 -1.75
N ASP A 27 -1.16 -0.01 -2.40
CA ASP A 27 -2.49 -0.04 -1.76
C ASP A 27 -2.77 -1.42 -1.11
N TYR A 28 -2.30 -2.50 -1.73
CA TYR A 28 -2.42 -3.85 -1.18
C TYR A 28 -1.65 -3.99 0.15
N GLU A 29 -0.38 -3.56 0.18
CA GLU A 29 0.44 -3.62 1.39
C GLU A 29 -0.14 -2.75 2.50
N LEU A 30 -0.59 -1.54 2.15
CA LEU A 30 -1.24 -0.64 3.11
C LEU A 30 -2.56 -1.21 3.61
N GLY A 31 -3.38 -1.83 2.76
CA GLY A 31 -4.61 -2.50 3.16
C GLY A 31 -4.40 -3.68 4.12
N MET A 32 -3.39 -4.51 3.87
CA MET A 32 -3.01 -5.60 4.77
C MET A 32 -2.50 -5.06 6.12
N THR A 33 -1.68 -4.01 6.09
CA THR A 33 -1.10 -3.40 7.29
C THR A 33 -2.18 -2.68 8.11
N ALA A 34 -3.12 -1.99 7.46
CA ALA A 34 -4.26 -1.33 8.08
C ALA A 34 -5.19 -2.33 8.76
N THR A 35 -5.52 -3.44 8.08
CA THR A 35 -6.33 -4.51 8.66
C THR A 35 -5.65 -5.11 9.89
N LEU A 36 -4.33 -5.36 9.82
CA LEU A 36 -3.56 -5.88 10.96
C LEU A 36 -3.50 -4.87 12.12
N TYR A 37 -3.33 -3.58 11.83
CA TYR A 37 -3.36 -2.50 12.80
C TYR A 37 -4.72 -2.40 13.52
N GLU A 38 -5.81 -2.42 12.75
CA GLU A 38 -7.17 -2.37 13.31
C GLU A 38 -7.47 -3.61 14.18
N GLN A 39 -7.03 -4.79 13.76
CA GLN A 39 -7.19 -6.03 14.54
C GLN A 39 -6.45 -5.95 15.88
N HIS A 40 -5.21 -5.48 15.87
CA HIS A 40 -4.41 -5.31 17.09
C HIS A 40 -5.06 -4.33 18.07
N TYR A 41 -5.61 -3.22 17.55
CA TYR A 41 -6.35 -2.25 18.34
C TYR A 41 -7.64 -2.84 18.93
N LYS A 42 -8.46 -3.51 18.10
CA LYS A 42 -9.73 -4.11 18.55
C LYS A 42 -9.56 -5.23 19.57
N MET A 43 -8.46 -5.98 19.47
CA MET A 43 -8.16 -7.09 20.37
C MET A 43 -7.31 -6.69 21.58
N ASP A 44 -6.98 -5.41 21.73
CA ASP A 44 -6.10 -4.88 22.79
C ASP A 44 -4.74 -5.61 22.87
N TRP A 45 -4.20 -6.00 21.72
CA TRP A 45 -2.89 -6.68 21.63
C TRP A 45 -1.71 -5.71 21.63
N GLY A 46 -1.98 -4.42 21.84
CA GLY A 46 -1.00 -3.34 21.68
C GLY A 46 -0.70 -3.04 20.21
N LEU A 47 0.19 -2.09 19.95
CA LEU A 47 0.51 -1.67 18.59
C LEU A 47 1.32 -2.75 17.84
N PRO A 48 0.98 -3.04 16.57
CA PRO A 48 1.80 -3.93 15.76
C PRO A 48 3.20 -3.34 15.58
N ARG A 49 4.21 -4.21 15.53
CA ARG A 49 5.62 -3.81 15.44
C ARG A 49 5.99 -3.45 14.01
N PHE A 50 5.73 -2.20 13.64
CA PHE A 50 6.09 -1.64 12.33
C PHE A 50 7.14 -0.54 12.47
N SER A 51 7.82 -0.23 11.36
CA SER A 51 8.70 0.94 11.32
C SER A 51 7.89 2.23 11.41
N PRO A 52 8.42 3.33 11.99
CA PRO A 52 7.68 4.60 12.08
C PRO A 52 7.15 5.13 10.73
N PRO A 53 7.88 5.03 9.60
CA PRO A 53 7.33 5.41 8.29
C PRO A 53 6.12 4.57 7.87
N LEU A 54 6.13 3.26 8.14
CA LEU A 54 5.03 2.36 7.81
C LEU A 54 3.80 2.61 8.70
N ILE A 55 4.02 2.90 9.99
CA ILE A 55 2.92 3.30 10.90
C ILE A 55 2.23 4.56 10.38
N THR A 56 3.03 5.56 9.96
CA THR A 56 2.52 6.83 9.45
C THR A 56 1.72 6.62 8.17
N ALA A 57 2.28 5.87 7.21
CA ALA A 57 1.60 5.58 5.95
C ALA A 57 0.31 4.77 6.16
N THR A 58 0.28 3.86 7.14
CA THR A 58 -0.91 3.08 7.47
C THR A 58 -2.02 3.94 8.08
N GLN A 59 -1.67 4.88 8.96
CA GLN A 59 -2.65 5.82 9.54
C GLN A 59 -3.22 6.77 8.48
N ASP A 60 -2.35 7.33 7.64
CA ASP A 60 -2.75 8.17 6.52
C ASP A 60 -3.66 7.42 5.55
N TYR A 61 -3.32 6.17 5.23
CA TYR A 61 -4.15 5.28 4.41
C TYR A 61 -5.52 5.03 5.06
N MET A 62 -5.59 4.65 6.35
CA MET A 62 -6.86 4.43 7.05
C MET A 62 -7.75 5.68 7.12
N ALA A 63 -7.16 6.88 7.14
CA ALA A 63 -7.90 8.14 7.09
C ALA A 63 -8.52 8.38 5.70
N GLN A 64 -7.87 7.91 4.63
CA GLN A 64 -8.32 8.07 3.24
C GLN A 64 -9.27 6.95 2.79
N THR A 65 -8.98 5.71 3.20
CA THR A 65 -9.76 4.51 2.92
C THR A 65 -10.27 3.92 4.23
N PRO A 66 -11.37 4.44 4.79
CA PRO A 66 -11.96 3.84 5.98
C PRO A 66 -12.30 2.39 5.66
N ILE A 67 -11.79 1.45 6.47
CA ILE A 67 -12.15 0.04 6.36
C ILE A 67 -13.67 -0.04 6.62
N PRO A 68 -14.48 -0.48 5.65
CA PRO A 68 -15.91 -0.55 5.85
C PRO A 68 -16.20 -1.56 6.95
N SER A 69 -16.92 -1.10 7.97
CA SER A 69 -17.58 -1.96 8.94
C SER A 69 -18.57 -2.86 8.21
N TYR A 70 -18.78 -4.06 8.75
CA TYR A 70 -19.76 -5.03 8.27
C TYR A 70 -21.15 -4.39 8.00
N TYR A 71 -21.56 -3.45 8.86
CA TYR A 71 -22.84 -2.74 8.72
C TYR A 71 -22.88 -1.65 7.65
N GLN A 72 -21.72 -1.16 7.20
CA GLN A 72 -21.63 -0.20 6.09
C GLN A 72 -21.65 -0.91 4.73
N GLN A 73 -21.28 -2.20 4.71
CA GLN A 73 -21.18 -2.99 3.49
C GLN A 73 -22.50 -3.66 3.08
N TYR A 74 -23.50 -3.68 3.97
CA TYR A 74 -24.84 -4.20 3.69
C TYR A 74 -25.91 -3.18 4.09
N PRO A 75 -26.91 -2.92 3.23
CA PRO A 75 -28.04 -2.09 3.62
C PRO A 75 -28.76 -2.74 4.81
N GLN A 76 -28.91 -1.99 5.90
CA GLN A 76 -29.76 -2.39 7.02
C GLN A 76 -31.20 -2.52 6.50
N GLN A 77 -32.00 -3.47 7.02
CA GLN A 77 -33.36 -3.73 6.50
C GLN A 77 -34.30 -2.49 6.54
N ASN A 78 -33.98 -1.48 7.35
CA ASN A 78 -34.67 -0.19 7.39
C ASN A 78 -34.44 0.69 6.14
N ASP A 79 -33.38 0.44 5.37
CA ASP A 79 -33.06 1.14 4.12
C ASP A 79 -33.86 0.57 2.94
N LEU A 80 -34.11 -0.75 2.97
CA LEU A 80 -34.89 -1.47 1.95
C LEU A 80 -36.39 -1.12 1.97
N SER A 81 -36.89 -0.51 3.04
CA SER A 81 -38.30 -0.14 3.18
C SER A 81 -38.62 1.28 2.68
N GLY A 82 -37.61 2.11 2.39
CA GLY A 82 -37.79 3.46 1.86
C GLY A 82 -37.75 3.56 0.33
N HIS A 83 -37.41 2.47 -0.38
CA HIS A 83 -37.19 2.47 -1.83
C HIS A 83 -38.38 1.88 -2.62
N PHE A 84 -39.60 2.15 -2.17
CA PHE A 84 -40.82 1.91 -2.92
C PHE A 84 -41.57 3.23 -3.06
N HIS A 85 -41.25 4.01 -4.10
CA HIS A 85 -42.01 5.17 -4.54
C HIS A 85 -42.38 5.01 -6.01
#